data_AF-A0A958TIW4-F1
#
_entry.id   AF-A0A958TIW4-F1
#
_cell.length_a   1.000
_cell.length_b   1.000
_cell.length_c   1.000
_cell.angle_alpha   90.00
_cell.angle_beta   90.00
_cell.angle_gamma   90.00
#
_symmetry.space_group_name_H-M   'P 1'
#
loop_
_entity.id
_entity.type
_entity.pdbx_description
1 polymer ?
#
loop_
_entity_poly.entity_id
_entity_poly.type
_entity_poly.pdbx_seq_one_letter_code
_entity_poly.pdbx_strand_id
1 'polypeptide(L)'
;SDATESYFKVWNTLYDINTYTESGSDLNTFERIFKGKETATFPYDLATLRKQNGNYKIIAESPFGNSLITDFTIKAIDAEALGKDDITDVLTVSYSSTDKVGHDFGPNSKEIEDTYIRLDLDLARLFNALDEKVGKGNYTVFLTADHAAPNVPSYLKSEKIPSGLFDEKTMQNELNTYLKETYNVSDLIVSRANNQLFLDHQKIEDNHLNLQTIKEELSQKLVTYNLIDKVYITSAINQFEGPEGYLETMLRNGHNQKRSGDILYVFNPEVFKDTSWNRTGTDHGTAFNYDTHVPLLFFGKGIKHGQTFQRTEITDVAPTISALLDISYPNGAIGNPLEFVFQ
;
A
#
# COMPACT_ATOMS: atom_id res chain seq x y z
N SER A 1 -11.09 10.86 -24.09
CA SER A 1 -9.94 10.97 -25.00
C SER A 1 -9.84 9.66 -25.76
N ASP A 2 -9.71 9.70 -27.09
CA ASP A 2 -9.58 8.51 -27.92
C ASP A 2 -8.39 7.63 -27.50
N ALA A 3 -7.35 8.25 -26.93
CA ALA A 3 -6.19 7.54 -26.40
C ALA A 3 -6.58 6.57 -25.25
N THR A 4 -7.37 7.03 -24.27
CA THR A 4 -7.80 6.19 -23.15
C THR A 4 -8.74 5.08 -23.59
N GLU A 5 -9.61 5.34 -24.58
CA GLU A 5 -10.51 4.31 -25.12
C GLU A 5 -9.75 3.11 -25.70
N SER A 6 -8.54 3.33 -26.22
CA SER A 6 -7.71 2.27 -26.80
C SER A 6 -7.25 1.21 -25.79
N TYR A 7 -7.36 1.46 -24.48
CA TYR A 7 -6.97 0.53 -23.42
C TYR A 7 -8.11 -0.38 -22.94
N PHE A 8 -9.33 -0.22 -23.47
CA PHE A 8 -10.38 -1.23 -23.30
C PHE A 8 -10.11 -2.44 -24.21
N LYS A 9 -9.12 -3.24 -23.83
CA LYS A 9 -8.67 -4.44 -24.55
C LYS A 9 -9.10 -5.70 -23.81
N VAL A 10 -9.03 -6.84 -24.49
CA VAL A 10 -9.08 -8.13 -23.79
C VAL A 10 -7.76 -8.32 -23.05
N TRP A 11 -7.85 -8.48 -21.73
CA TRP A 11 -6.75 -8.93 -20.91
C TRP A 11 -6.75 -10.46 -20.90
N ASN A 12 -5.82 -11.02 -21.67
CA ASN A 12 -5.39 -12.41 -21.57
C ASN A 12 -3.95 -12.42 -21.05
N THR A 13 -3.50 -13.54 -20.48
CA THR A 13 -2.08 -13.71 -20.15
C THR A 13 -1.20 -13.44 -21.36
N LEU A 14 -0.07 -12.76 -21.14
CA LEU A 14 0.90 -12.43 -22.18
C LEU A 14 1.56 -13.68 -22.75
N TYR A 15 1.92 -14.62 -21.87
CA TYR A 15 2.44 -15.93 -22.25
C TYR A 15 1.36 -17.02 -22.10
N ASP A 16 1.68 -18.25 -22.49
CA ASP A 16 0.80 -19.40 -22.25
C ASP A 16 0.54 -19.50 -20.74
N ILE A 17 -0.73 -19.50 -20.35
CA ILE A 17 -1.16 -19.52 -18.93
C ILE A 17 -0.57 -20.69 -18.13
N ASN A 18 -0.16 -21.77 -18.82
CA ASN A 18 0.50 -22.92 -18.21
C ASN A 18 1.95 -22.65 -17.78
N THR A 19 2.60 -21.58 -18.26
CA THR A 19 3.96 -21.19 -17.83
C THR A 19 3.96 -20.32 -16.58
N TYR A 20 2.80 -19.88 -16.11
CA TYR A 20 2.63 -19.09 -14.89
C TYR A 20 2.67 -20.04 -13.69
N THR A 21 3.84 -20.63 -13.44
CA THR A 21 4.07 -21.70 -12.45
C THR A 21 4.33 -21.18 -11.05
N GLU A 22 4.60 -19.89 -10.94
CA GLU A 22 4.85 -19.11 -9.73
C GLU A 22 3.54 -18.65 -9.07
N SER A 23 2.42 -18.79 -9.79
CA SER A 23 1.07 -18.50 -9.32
C SER A 23 0.26 -19.76 -8.96
N GLY A 24 -0.79 -19.56 -8.19
CA GLY A 24 -1.84 -20.56 -7.95
C GLY A 24 -2.67 -20.90 -9.20
N SER A 25 -3.70 -21.72 -8.99
CA SER A 25 -4.66 -22.06 -10.04
C SER A 25 -5.52 -20.85 -10.43
N ASP A 26 -5.68 -20.61 -11.73
CA ASP A 26 -6.56 -19.56 -12.28
C ASP A 26 -7.97 -19.65 -11.67
N LEU A 27 -8.58 -20.85 -11.65
CA LEU A 27 -9.87 -21.04 -11.00
C LEU A 27 -9.70 -21.30 -9.51
N ASN A 28 -10.03 -20.31 -8.68
CA ASN A 28 -10.09 -20.44 -7.22
C ASN A 28 -11.21 -19.56 -6.61
N THR A 29 -11.30 -19.54 -5.28
CA THR A 29 -12.32 -18.76 -4.53
C THR A 29 -11.73 -17.62 -3.70
N PHE A 30 -10.44 -17.33 -3.88
CA PHE A 30 -9.71 -16.31 -3.14
C PHE A 30 -9.75 -14.96 -3.88
N GLU A 31 -10.12 -14.95 -5.15
CA GLU A 31 -10.04 -13.79 -6.04
C GLU A 31 -11.40 -13.12 -6.31
N ARG A 32 -11.37 -11.81 -6.54
CA ARG A 32 -12.56 -11.01 -6.84
C ARG A 32 -13.07 -11.31 -8.25
N ILE A 33 -14.35 -11.62 -8.35
CA ILE A 33 -15.03 -11.80 -9.64
C ILE A 33 -15.50 -10.43 -10.15
N PHE A 34 -15.06 -10.02 -11.34
CA PHE A 34 -15.62 -8.83 -12.00
C PHE A 34 -17.10 -9.03 -12.34
N LYS A 35 -17.91 -7.99 -12.14
CA LYS A 35 -19.35 -8.04 -12.46
C LYS A 35 -19.54 -8.30 -13.96
N GLY A 36 -20.34 -9.30 -14.29
CA GLY A 36 -20.52 -9.79 -15.66
C GLY A 36 -19.71 -11.06 -15.99
N LYS A 37 -18.88 -11.55 -15.07
CA LYS A 37 -18.28 -12.90 -15.13
C LYS A 37 -18.86 -13.80 -14.05
N GLU A 38 -18.69 -15.11 -14.25
CA GLU A 38 -19.05 -16.16 -13.29
C GLU A 38 -17.86 -16.55 -12.39
N THR A 39 -16.62 -16.39 -12.90
CA THR A 39 -15.37 -16.75 -12.23
C THR A 39 -14.33 -15.65 -12.41
N ALA A 40 -13.36 -15.59 -11.50
CA ALA A 40 -12.13 -14.81 -11.63
C ALA A 40 -11.12 -15.67 -12.41
N THR A 41 -11.31 -15.77 -13.72
CA THR A 41 -10.40 -16.53 -14.59
C THR A 41 -10.20 -15.79 -15.91
N PHE A 42 -9.02 -15.92 -16.50
CA PHE A 42 -8.74 -15.42 -17.83
C PHE A 42 -9.66 -16.03 -18.92
N PRO A 43 -9.95 -15.31 -20.02
CA PRO A 43 -9.63 -13.90 -20.29
C PRO A 43 -10.67 -12.90 -19.74
N TYR A 44 -10.27 -11.62 -19.62
CA TYR A 44 -11.12 -10.50 -19.21
C TYR A 44 -11.34 -9.50 -20.36
N ASP A 45 -12.54 -9.47 -20.94
CA ASP A 45 -12.91 -8.45 -21.94
C ASP A 45 -13.31 -7.13 -21.25
N LEU A 46 -12.35 -6.21 -21.13
CA LEU A 46 -12.58 -4.94 -20.44
C LEU A 46 -13.61 -4.05 -21.14
N ALA A 47 -13.75 -4.12 -22.47
CA ALA A 47 -14.73 -3.32 -23.21
C ALA A 47 -16.16 -3.75 -22.85
N THR A 48 -16.37 -5.05 -22.69
CA THR A 48 -17.65 -5.62 -22.26
C THR A 48 -17.90 -5.39 -20.76
N LEU A 49 -16.88 -5.56 -19.92
CA LEU A 49 -17.00 -5.49 -18.45
C LEU A 49 -17.10 -4.07 -17.90
N ARG A 50 -16.59 -3.05 -18.61
CA ARG A 50 -16.42 -1.69 -18.07
C ARG A 50 -17.69 -1.10 -17.45
N LYS A 51 -18.85 -1.25 -18.10
CA LYS A 51 -20.10 -0.59 -17.65
C LYS A 51 -20.52 -1.02 -16.25
N GLN A 52 -20.23 -2.26 -15.87
CA GLN A 52 -20.61 -2.81 -14.56
C GLN A 52 -19.51 -2.62 -13.50
N ASN A 53 -18.28 -2.28 -13.91
CA ASN A 53 -17.09 -2.24 -13.06
C ASN A 53 -16.44 -0.84 -13.04
N GLY A 54 -17.25 0.21 -12.95
CA GLY A 54 -16.75 1.59 -12.77
C GLY A 54 -16.18 2.23 -14.04
N ASN A 55 -16.55 1.73 -15.22
CA ASN A 55 -16.17 2.23 -16.53
C ASN A 55 -14.64 2.33 -16.72
N TYR A 56 -14.06 3.53 -16.67
CA TYR A 56 -12.61 3.71 -16.79
C TYR A 56 -11.82 3.14 -15.60
N LYS A 57 -12.46 2.94 -14.44
CA LYS A 57 -11.82 2.32 -13.27
C LYS A 57 -11.19 0.97 -13.61
N ILE A 58 -11.87 0.16 -14.42
CA ILE A 58 -11.42 -1.20 -14.75
C ILE A 58 -10.09 -1.22 -15.51
N ILE A 59 -9.67 -0.11 -16.14
CA ILE A 59 -8.36 0.01 -16.77
C ILE A 59 -7.26 -0.03 -15.69
N ALA A 60 -7.47 0.68 -14.58
CA ALA A 60 -6.54 0.66 -13.45
C ALA A 60 -6.53 -0.70 -12.72
N GLU A 61 -7.66 -1.41 -12.71
CA GLU A 61 -7.79 -2.81 -12.22
C GLU A 61 -7.24 -3.85 -13.24
N SER A 62 -6.35 -3.42 -14.15
CA SER A 62 -5.69 -4.27 -15.16
C SER A 62 -4.27 -3.75 -15.45
N PRO A 63 -3.40 -4.54 -16.10
CA PRO A 63 -2.05 -4.11 -16.47
C PRO A 63 -2.04 -2.88 -17.40
N PHE A 64 -3.12 -2.66 -18.14
CA PHE A 64 -3.19 -1.58 -19.12
C PHE A 64 -3.21 -0.18 -18.48
N GLY A 65 -3.54 -0.05 -17.20
CA GLY A 65 -3.36 1.20 -16.45
C GLY A 65 -1.89 1.61 -16.36
N ASN A 66 -0.99 0.66 -16.10
CA ASN A 66 0.46 0.92 -16.11
C ASN A 66 0.95 1.27 -17.53
N SER A 67 0.47 0.58 -18.57
CA SER A 67 0.84 0.91 -19.95
C SER A 67 0.37 2.31 -20.36
N LEU A 68 -0.82 2.73 -19.93
CA LEU A 68 -1.33 4.10 -20.11
C LEU A 68 -0.40 5.13 -19.44
N ILE A 69 0.03 4.86 -18.20
CA ILE A 69 0.93 5.75 -17.47
C ILE A 69 2.31 5.82 -18.14
N THR A 70 2.85 4.71 -18.64
CA THR A 70 4.10 4.70 -19.41
C THR A 70 3.98 5.55 -20.68
N ASP A 71 2.90 5.38 -21.45
CA ASP A 71 2.66 6.14 -22.67
C ASP A 71 2.51 7.64 -22.41
N PHE A 72 1.82 8.00 -21.32
CA PHE A 72 1.70 9.39 -20.88
C PHE A 72 3.05 9.96 -20.46
N THR A 73 3.83 9.21 -19.67
CA THR A 73 5.14 9.61 -19.17
C THR A 73 6.13 9.87 -20.31
N ILE A 74 6.21 8.97 -21.29
CA ILE A 74 7.11 9.14 -22.44
C ILE A 74 6.74 10.40 -23.24
N LYS A 75 5.45 10.69 -23.40
CA LYS A 75 4.99 11.94 -24.04
C LYS A 75 5.32 13.17 -23.21
N ALA A 76 5.22 13.10 -21.88
CA ALA A 76 5.54 14.20 -20.99
C ALA A 76 7.04 14.55 -21.04
N ILE A 77 7.93 13.55 -21.09
CA ILE A 77 9.38 13.75 -21.27
C ILE A 77 9.67 14.58 -22.53
N ASP A 78 9.00 14.26 -23.65
CA ASP A 78 9.16 15.03 -24.90
C ASP A 78 8.55 16.42 -24.82
N ALA A 79 7.30 16.52 -24.35
CA ALA A 79 6.53 17.77 -24.38
C ALA A 79 7.09 18.84 -23.45
N GLU A 80 7.62 18.42 -22.29
CA GLU A 80 8.22 19.31 -21.30
C GLU A 80 9.75 19.42 -21.47
N ALA A 81 10.32 18.77 -22.49
CA ALA A 81 11.76 18.74 -22.77
C ALA A 81 12.63 18.35 -21.56
N LEU A 82 12.17 17.36 -20.77
CA LEU A 82 12.85 16.94 -19.55
C LEU A 82 14.23 16.35 -19.84
N GLY A 83 15.25 16.82 -19.11
CA GLY A 83 16.64 16.36 -19.24
C GLY A 83 17.31 16.75 -20.55
N LYS A 84 16.84 17.82 -21.21
CA LYS A 84 17.40 18.32 -22.48
C LYS A 84 18.49 19.37 -22.32
N ASP A 85 18.64 19.94 -21.13
CA ASP A 85 19.69 20.89 -20.78
C ASP A 85 20.42 20.46 -19.50
N ASP A 86 21.28 21.34 -18.97
CA ASP A 86 22.11 21.07 -17.79
C ASP A 86 21.38 21.33 -16.45
N ILE A 87 20.12 21.78 -16.48
CA ILE A 87 19.29 21.98 -15.29
C ILE A 87 18.60 20.65 -14.97
N THR A 88 18.79 20.14 -13.76
CA THR A 88 18.23 18.85 -13.37
C THR A 88 16.71 18.94 -13.17
N ASP A 89 15.98 18.12 -13.94
CA ASP A 89 14.54 17.88 -13.76
C ASP A 89 14.28 16.68 -12.85
N VAL A 90 13.09 16.66 -12.22
CA VAL A 90 12.61 15.53 -11.41
C VAL A 90 11.28 15.04 -11.97
N LEU A 91 11.25 13.77 -12.38
CA LEU A 91 10.05 13.08 -12.86
C LEU A 91 9.68 11.97 -11.88
N THR A 92 8.45 12.00 -11.37
CA THR A 92 7.92 10.96 -10.48
C THR A 92 6.76 10.22 -11.16
N VAL A 93 6.87 8.91 -11.28
CA VAL A 93 5.88 8.04 -11.92
C VAL A 93 5.40 6.99 -10.93
N SER A 94 4.09 6.84 -10.77
CA SER A 94 3.49 5.82 -9.92
C SER A 94 2.71 4.81 -10.77
N TYR A 95 3.10 3.54 -10.65
CA TYR A 95 2.47 2.42 -11.34
C TYR A 95 1.42 1.75 -10.44
N SER A 96 0.22 2.31 -10.41
CA SER A 96 -0.82 1.91 -9.45
C SER A 96 -1.59 0.63 -9.81
N SER A 97 -1.44 0.08 -11.03
CA SER A 97 -2.19 -1.13 -11.40
C SER A 97 -1.76 -2.36 -10.63
N THR A 98 -0.52 -2.44 -10.14
CA THR A 98 -0.06 -3.55 -9.28
C THR A 98 -0.83 -3.57 -7.96
N ASP A 99 -1.06 -2.41 -7.34
CA ASP A 99 -1.92 -2.29 -6.15
C ASP A 99 -3.35 -2.71 -6.47
N LYS A 100 -3.95 -2.16 -7.54
CA LYS A 100 -5.37 -2.45 -7.86
C LYS A 100 -5.62 -3.90 -8.21
N VAL A 101 -4.74 -4.51 -9.01
CA VAL A 101 -4.80 -5.95 -9.33
C VAL A 101 -4.51 -6.77 -8.07
N GLY A 102 -3.56 -6.37 -7.22
CA GLY A 102 -3.31 -7.02 -5.94
C GLY A 102 -4.54 -7.02 -5.02
N HIS A 103 -5.23 -5.89 -4.88
CA HIS A 103 -6.48 -5.79 -4.10
C HIS A 103 -7.56 -6.72 -4.61
N ASP A 104 -7.66 -6.90 -5.93
CA ASP A 104 -8.71 -7.73 -6.53
C ASP A 104 -8.37 -9.23 -6.45
N PHE A 105 -7.10 -9.62 -6.67
CA PHE A 105 -6.72 -11.02 -6.87
C PHE A 105 -5.72 -11.58 -5.84
N GLY A 106 -4.94 -10.74 -5.18
CA GLY A 106 -3.89 -11.13 -4.24
C GLY A 106 -2.56 -11.51 -4.90
N PRO A 107 -1.49 -11.67 -4.12
CA PRO A 107 -0.12 -11.80 -4.65
C PRO A 107 0.21 -13.17 -5.27
N ASN A 108 -0.65 -14.19 -5.10
CA ASN A 108 -0.46 -15.54 -5.63
C ASN A 108 -1.28 -15.80 -6.92
N SER A 109 -1.88 -14.76 -7.51
CA SER A 109 -2.76 -14.90 -8.68
C SER A 109 -1.99 -14.83 -10.00
N LYS A 110 -2.55 -15.44 -11.05
CA LYS A 110 -1.97 -15.31 -12.40
C LYS A 110 -2.08 -13.88 -12.93
N GLU A 111 -3.09 -13.15 -12.48
CA GLU A 111 -3.34 -11.74 -12.76
C GLU A 111 -2.19 -10.85 -12.29
N ILE A 112 -1.70 -11.06 -11.06
CA ILE A 112 -0.62 -10.23 -10.54
C ILE A 112 0.71 -10.58 -11.22
N GLU A 113 0.97 -11.87 -11.48
CA GLU A 113 2.15 -12.30 -12.24
C GLU A 113 2.15 -11.69 -13.64
N ASP A 114 1.03 -11.76 -14.37
CA ASP A 114 0.89 -11.15 -15.70
C ASP A 114 1.06 -9.63 -15.65
N THR A 115 0.58 -9.00 -14.57
CA THR A 115 0.74 -7.56 -14.35
C THR A 115 2.21 -7.18 -14.19
N TYR A 116 2.99 -7.94 -13.43
CA TYR A 116 4.43 -7.69 -13.26
C TYR A 116 5.24 -8.00 -14.52
N ILE A 117 4.92 -9.08 -15.25
CA ILE A 117 5.52 -9.37 -16.56
C ILE A 117 5.32 -8.20 -17.53
N ARG A 118 4.10 -7.63 -17.57
CA ARG A 118 3.81 -6.47 -18.44
C ARG A 118 4.44 -5.19 -17.92
N LEU A 119 4.50 -4.99 -16.60
CA LEU A 119 5.20 -3.85 -16.00
C LEU A 119 6.69 -3.88 -16.32
N ASP A 120 7.33 -5.05 -16.30
CA ASP A 120 8.73 -5.20 -16.74
C ASP A 120 8.95 -4.67 -18.17
N LEU A 121 8.07 -5.07 -19.11
CA LEU A 121 8.10 -4.56 -20.48
C LEU A 121 7.82 -3.06 -20.56
N ASP A 122 6.91 -2.53 -19.74
CA ASP A 122 6.60 -1.11 -19.70
C ASP A 122 7.76 -0.28 -19.10
N LEU A 123 8.47 -0.79 -18.10
CA LEU A 123 9.71 -0.19 -17.58
C LEU A 123 10.82 -0.22 -18.63
N ALA A 124 10.98 -1.34 -19.35
CA ALA A 124 11.93 -1.42 -20.46
C ALA A 124 11.64 -0.36 -21.55
N ARG A 125 10.36 -0.14 -21.88
CA ARG A 125 9.95 0.92 -22.81
C ARG A 125 10.31 2.31 -22.29
N LEU A 126 10.08 2.58 -21.01
CA LEU A 126 10.44 3.86 -20.39
C LEU A 126 11.96 4.08 -20.40
N PHE A 127 12.76 3.07 -20.02
CA PHE A 127 14.23 3.19 -20.01
C PHE A 127 14.81 3.37 -21.42
N ASN A 128 14.26 2.67 -22.42
CA ASN A 128 14.66 2.90 -23.82
C ASN A 128 14.35 4.33 -24.27
N ALA A 129 13.19 4.88 -23.87
CA ALA A 129 12.84 6.26 -24.17
C ALA A 129 13.78 7.26 -23.46
N LEU A 130 14.18 7.00 -22.22
CA LEU A 130 15.17 7.81 -21.50
C LEU A 130 16.56 7.73 -22.16
N ASP A 131 17.01 6.55 -22.56
CA ASP A 131 18.26 6.36 -23.29
C ASP A 131 18.28 7.15 -24.62
N GLU A 132 17.17 7.17 -25.35
CA GLU A 132 17.03 7.91 -26.61
C GLU A 132 16.91 9.43 -26.38
N LYS A 133 16.10 9.85 -25.40
CA LYS A 133 15.70 11.25 -25.24
C LYS A 133 16.63 12.04 -24.33
N VAL A 134 17.12 11.45 -23.25
CA VAL A 134 18.00 12.10 -22.26
C VAL A 134 19.46 11.68 -22.47
N GLY A 135 19.67 10.44 -22.91
CA GLY A 135 20.98 9.87 -23.14
C GLY A 135 21.40 8.91 -22.04
N LYS A 136 21.90 7.74 -22.43
CA LYS A 136 22.40 6.74 -21.49
C LYS A 136 23.51 7.32 -20.61
N GLY A 137 23.36 7.19 -19.29
CA GLY A 137 24.29 7.74 -18.31
C GLY A 137 24.07 9.21 -17.95
N ASN A 138 23.03 9.86 -18.48
CA ASN A 138 22.65 11.23 -18.14
C ASN A 138 21.48 11.32 -17.14
N TYR A 139 20.85 10.20 -16.79
CA TYR A 139 19.75 10.14 -15.82
C TYR A 139 20.06 9.16 -14.69
N THR A 140 19.42 9.36 -13.55
CA THR A 140 19.41 8.45 -12.41
C THR A 140 17.97 8.06 -12.11
N VAL A 141 17.75 6.78 -11.80
CA VAL A 141 16.47 6.23 -11.40
C VAL A 141 16.62 5.62 -10.01
N PHE A 142 15.63 5.86 -9.16
CA PHE A 142 15.34 4.97 -8.05
C PHE A 142 13.94 4.37 -8.25
N LEU A 143 13.79 3.08 -7.96
CA LEU A 143 12.53 2.36 -8.02
C LEU A 143 12.29 1.71 -6.67
N THR A 144 11.12 1.95 -6.10
CA THR A 144 10.67 1.36 -4.83
C THR A 144 9.15 1.19 -4.84
N ALA A 145 8.59 0.67 -3.76
CA ALA A 145 7.16 0.60 -3.55
C ALA A 145 6.78 1.41 -2.30
N ASP A 146 5.56 1.95 -2.29
CA ASP A 146 4.99 2.64 -1.14
C ASP A 146 4.60 1.67 -0.01
N HIS A 147 4.31 0.42 -0.37
CA HIS A 147 4.13 -0.72 0.54
C HIS A 147 4.25 -2.04 -0.25
N ALA A 148 4.24 -3.15 0.47
CA ALA A 148 4.10 -4.50 -0.08
C ALA A 148 2.66 -5.01 0.10
N ALA A 149 2.45 -6.33 0.08
CA ALA A 149 1.15 -6.92 0.34
C ALA A 149 1.26 -8.36 0.89
N PRO A 150 0.44 -8.72 1.89
CA PRO A 150 0.25 -10.09 2.35
C PRO A 150 -0.52 -10.95 1.34
N ASN A 151 -0.52 -12.26 1.59
CA ASN A 151 -1.38 -13.21 0.91
C ASN A 151 -2.85 -13.08 1.34
N VAL A 152 -3.76 -13.55 0.50
CA VAL A 152 -5.20 -13.54 0.78
C VAL A 152 -5.50 -14.38 2.04
N PRO A 153 -6.25 -13.88 3.06
CA PRO A 153 -6.48 -14.60 4.31
C PRO A 153 -7.15 -15.96 4.12
N SER A 154 -8.08 -16.08 3.17
CA SER A 154 -8.74 -17.36 2.87
C SER A 154 -7.81 -18.37 2.19
N TYR A 155 -6.84 -17.92 1.38
CA TYR A 155 -5.76 -18.76 0.85
C TYR A 155 -4.83 -19.23 1.98
N LEU A 156 -4.38 -18.31 2.84
CA LEU A 156 -3.55 -18.68 4.01
C LEU A 156 -4.24 -19.74 4.89
N LYS A 157 -5.56 -19.62 5.10
CA LYS A 157 -6.35 -20.63 5.83
C LYS A 157 -6.38 -21.98 5.12
N SER A 158 -6.48 -22.04 3.80
CA SER A 158 -6.43 -23.34 3.07
C SER A 158 -5.08 -24.02 3.26
N GLU A 159 -4.01 -23.22 3.36
CA GLU A 159 -2.65 -23.66 3.63
C GLU A 159 -2.34 -23.85 5.12
N LYS A 160 -3.34 -23.74 6.01
CA LYS A 160 -3.22 -23.90 7.47
C LYS A 160 -2.29 -22.86 8.15
N ILE A 161 -2.10 -21.72 7.52
CA ILE A 161 -1.39 -20.56 8.08
C ILE A 161 -2.41 -19.71 8.87
N PRO A 162 -2.11 -19.30 10.12
CA PRO A 162 -2.99 -18.43 10.89
C PRO A 162 -3.25 -17.11 10.16
N SER A 163 -4.53 -16.79 9.96
CA SER A 163 -4.98 -15.54 9.34
C SER A 163 -6.43 -15.25 9.74
N GLY A 164 -6.94 -14.06 9.45
CA GLY A 164 -8.28 -13.67 9.90
C GLY A 164 -8.91 -12.51 9.16
N LEU A 165 -10.23 -12.38 9.37
CA LEU A 165 -10.99 -11.18 9.04
C LEU A 165 -11.65 -10.71 10.34
N PHE A 166 -11.48 -9.45 10.68
CA PHE A 166 -11.96 -8.85 11.92
C PHE A 166 -13.07 -7.83 11.64
N ASP A 167 -14.26 -8.07 12.22
CA ASP A 167 -15.42 -7.19 12.04
C ASP A 167 -15.32 -5.98 12.97
N GLU A 168 -14.68 -4.94 12.44
CA GLU A 168 -14.49 -3.70 13.17
C GLU A 168 -15.78 -2.89 13.37
N LYS A 169 -16.83 -3.13 12.58
CA LYS A 169 -18.14 -2.50 12.76
C LYS A 169 -18.82 -3.08 14.00
N THR A 170 -18.78 -4.41 14.14
CA THR A 170 -19.28 -5.09 15.34
C THR A 170 -18.51 -4.65 16.58
N MET A 171 -17.17 -4.63 16.51
CA MET A 171 -16.34 -4.08 17.59
C MET A 171 -16.78 -2.66 17.99
N GLN A 172 -16.90 -1.72 17.04
CA GLN A 172 -17.29 -0.34 17.36
C GLN A 172 -18.67 -0.25 18.02
N ASN A 173 -19.65 -1.04 17.56
CA ASN A 173 -20.99 -1.10 18.17
C ASN A 173 -20.96 -1.63 19.61
N GLU A 174 -20.15 -2.64 19.87
CA GLU A 174 -19.97 -3.21 21.22
C GLU A 174 -19.28 -2.23 22.17
N LEU A 175 -18.30 -1.46 21.67
CA LEU A 175 -17.64 -0.42 22.47
C LEU A 175 -18.60 0.74 22.76
N ASN A 176 -19.38 1.20 21.77
CA ASN A 176 -20.40 2.24 21.98
C ASN A 176 -21.50 1.80 22.96
N THR A 177 -21.95 0.54 22.88
CA THR A 177 -22.90 -0.03 23.85
C THR A 177 -22.31 -0.01 25.26
N TYR A 178 -21.07 -0.50 25.42
CA TYR A 178 -20.37 -0.50 26.70
C TYR A 178 -20.24 0.90 27.31
N LEU A 179 -19.83 1.89 26.51
CA LEU A 179 -19.70 3.28 26.96
C LEU A 179 -21.06 3.87 27.36
N LYS A 180 -22.12 3.58 26.61
CA LYS A 180 -23.47 4.04 26.93
C LYS A 180 -23.97 3.45 28.25
N GLU A 181 -23.74 2.16 28.49
CA GLU A 181 -24.13 1.51 29.75
C GLU A 181 -23.33 2.04 30.95
N THR A 182 -22.05 2.35 30.73
CA THR A 182 -21.14 2.82 31.80
C THR A 182 -21.37 4.29 32.16
N TYR A 183 -21.52 5.16 31.14
CA TYR A 183 -21.55 6.61 31.34
C TYR A 183 -22.90 7.27 31.05
N ASN A 184 -23.89 6.51 30.56
CA ASN A 184 -25.18 7.03 30.10
C ASN A 184 -25.06 8.09 28.99
N VAL A 185 -23.97 8.05 28.21
CA VAL A 185 -23.71 8.93 27.07
C VAL A 185 -23.48 8.09 25.82
N SER A 186 -24.20 8.40 24.75
CA SER A 186 -24.08 7.69 23.47
C SER A 186 -23.09 8.38 22.53
N ASP A 187 -22.55 7.61 21.58
CA ASP A 187 -21.75 8.13 20.47
C ASP A 187 -20.48 8.89 20.94
N LEU A 188 -19.80 8.35 21.95
CA LEU A 188 -18.50 8.84 22.42
C LEU A 188 -17.36 8.47 21.46
N ILE A 189 -17.53 7.45 20.61
CA ILE A 189 -16.61 7.13 19.51
C ILE A 189 -17.15 7.76 18.23
N VAL A 190 -16.44 8.76 17.71
CA VAL A 190 -16.81 9.51 16.50
C VAL A 190 -16.52 8.69 15.25
N SER A 191 -15.34 8.08 15.20
CA SER A 191 -14.90 7.34 14.02
C SER A 191 -13.84 6.31 14.36
N ARG A 192 -13.58 5.47 13.37
CA ARG A 192 -12.52 4.48 13.38
C ARG A 192 -11.87 4.48 12.00
N ALA A 193 -10.56 4.68 11.95
CA ALA A 193 -9.78 4.68 10.73
C ALA A 193 -8.33 4.27 11.03
N ASN A 194 -7.67 3.59 10.10
CA ASN A 194 -6.25 3.19 10.22
C ASN A 194 -5.92 2.50 11.56
N ASN A 195 -6.80 1.59 11.97
CA ASN A 195 -6.76 0.86 13.24
C ASN A 195 -6.69 1.78 14.49
N GLN A 196 -7.34 2.94 14.40
CA GLN A 196 -7.42 3.92 15.48
C GLN A 196 -8.87 4.27 15.77
N LEU A 197 -9.19 4.49 17.05
CA LEU A 197 -10.46 5.04 17.50
C LEU A 197 -10.31 6.54 17.76
N PHE A 198 -11.28 7.32 17.30
CA PHE A 198 -11.36 8.76 17.54
C PHE A 198 -12.53 9.05 18.47
N LEU A 199 -12.26 9.72 19.59
CA LEU A 199 -13.26 10.02 20.62
C LEU A 199 -13.81 11.44 20.45
N ASP A 200 -15.05 11.65 20.88
CA ASP A 200 -15.70 12.96 20.89
C ASP A 200 -15.25 13.75 22.13
N HIS A 201 -14.13 14.47 22.02
CA HIS A 201 -13.54 15.17 23.17
C HIS A 201 -14.48 16.23 23.76
N GLN A 202 -15.23 16.94 22.91
CA GLN A 202 -16.19 17.94 23.38
C GLN A 202 -17.33 17.28 24.15
N LYS A 203 -17.90 16.20 23.63
CA LYS A 203 -18.98 15.48 24.32
C LYS A 203 -18.51 14.86 25.64
N ILE A 204 -17.27 14.37 25.70
CA ILE A 204 -16.65 13.87 26.93
C ILE A 204 -16.55 15.01 27.97
N GLU A 205 -16.07 16.19 27.56
CA GLU A 205 -15.95 17.36 28.43
C GLU A 205 -17.32 17.89 28.90
N ASP A 206 -18.29 18.02 27.99
CA ASP A 206 -19.65 18.52 28.27
C ASP A 206 -20.40 17.63 29.28
N ASN A 207 -20.07 16.35 29.34
CA ASN A 207 -20.64 15.38 30.28
C ASN A 207 -19.76 15.17 31.52
N HIS A 208 -18.71 15.99 31.71
CA HIS A 208 -17.79 15.93 32.83
C HIS A 208 -17.12 14.55 33.02
N LEU A 209 -16.87 13.86 31.91
CA LEU A 209 -16.21 12.55 31.90
C LEU A 209 -14.69 12.69 31.80
N ASN A 210 -13.96 11.71 32.32
CA ASN A 210 -12.50 11.69 32.24
C ASN A 210 -12.04 10.97 30.96
N LEU A 211 -11.44 11.72 30.03
CA LEU A 211 -10.93 11.18 28.76
C LEU A 211 -9.91 10.04 28.96
N GLN A 212 -9.03 10.16 29.95
CA GLN A 212 -7.99 9.14 30.21
C GLN A 212 -8.62 7.84 30.73
N THR A 213 -9.60 7.91 31.64
CA THR A 213 -10.34 6.74 32.12
C THR A 213 -11.05 6.02 30.97
N ILE A 214 -11.72 6.75 30.08
CA ILE A 214 -12.37 6.17 28.89
C ILE A 214 -11.34 5.47 28.00
N LYS A 215 -10.17 6.09 27.77
CA LYS A 215 -9.09 5.50 26.97
C LYS A 215 -8.58 4.19 27.57
N GLU A 216 -8.42 4.12 28.88
CA GLU A 216 -7.95 2.93 29.60
C GLU A 216 -8.97 1.79 29.53
N GLU A 217 -10.24 2.06 29.79
CA GLU A 217 -11.32 1.06 29.72
C GLU A 217 -11.49 0.49 28.32
N LEU A 218 -11.52 1.35 27.31
CA LEU A 218 -11.59 0.92 25.91
C LEU A 218 -10.37 0.10 25.51
N SER A 219 -9.18 0.48 25.96
CA SER A 219 -7.95 -0.27 25.68
C SER A 219 -7.97 -1.67 26.29
N GLN A 220 -8.42 -1.78 27.55
CA GLN A 220 -8.59 -3.07 28.23
C GLN A 220 -9.64 -3.94 27.54
N LYS A 221 -10.73 -3.34 27.02
CA LYS A 221 -11.74 -4.11 26.28
C LYS A 221 -11.23 -4.56 24.92
N LEU A 222 -10.52 -3.70 24.19
CA LEU A 222 -9.95 -4.00 22.87
C LEU A 222 -8.95 -5.17 22.91
N VAL A 223 -8.11 -5.27 23.94
CA VAL A 223 -7.10 -6.35 24.01
C VAL A 223 -7.73 -7.73 24.28
N THR A 224 -9.01 -7.80 24.65
CA THR A 224 -9.71 -9.09 24.85
C THR A 224 -10.17 -9.75 23.55
N TYR A 225 -10.19 -9.03 22.42
CA TYR A 225 -10.58 -9.59 21.14
C TYR A 225 -9.46 -10.50 20.61
N ASN A 226 -9.78 -11.76 20.30
CA ASN A 226 -8.80 -12.79 19.92
C ASN A 226 -7.89 -12.44 18.72
N LEU A 227 -8.34 -11.54 17.83
CA LEU A 227 -7.58 -11.12 16.64
C LEU A 227 -6.86 -9.78 16.83
N ILE A 228 -6.88 -9.20 18.03
CA ILE A 228 -6.10 -8.01 18.40
C ILE A 228 -4.90 -8.47 19.21
N ASP A 229 -3.70 -8.17 18.72
CA ASP A 229 -2.43 -8.51 19.36
C ASP A 229 -2.09 -7.49 20.46
N LYS A 230 -2.21 -6.20 20.12
CA LYS A 230 -1.75 -5.09 20.97
C LYS A 230 -2.71 -3.91 20.88
N VAL A 231 -2.75 -3.13 21.96
CA VAL A 231 -3.53 -1.89 22.05
C VAL A 231 -2.70 -0.83 22.76
N TYR A 232 -2.74 0.39 22.25
CA TYR A 232 -1.97 1.51 22.75
C TYR A 232 -2.85 2.76 22.87
N ILE A 233 -2.75 3.44 24.00
CA ILE A 233 -3.27 4.80 24.13
C ILE A 233 -2.27 5.73 23.44
N THR A 234 -2.73 6.50 22.45
CA THR A 234 -1.81 7.20 21.55
C THR A 234 -1.06 8.36 22.19
N SER A 235 -1.60 8.98 23.24
CA SER A 235 -0.87 9.97 24.05
C SER A 235 0.39 9.39 24.71
N ALA A 236 0.42 8.08 24.97
CA ALA A 236 1.57 7.39 25.56
C ALA A 236 2.59 6.91 24.52
N ILE A 237 2.21 6.75 23.24
CA ILE A 237 3.12 6.29 22.17
C ILE A 237 4.32 7.24 22.00
N ASN A 238 4.10 8.54 22.18
CA ASN A 238 5.16 9.55 22.10
C ASN A 238 6.09 9.56 23.33
N GLN A 239 5.74 8.84 24.39
CA GLN A 239 6.49 8.75 25.63
C GLN A 239 7.27 7.42 25.75
N PHE A 240 7.29 6.59 24.71
CA PHE A 240 8.14 5.40 24.67
C PHE A 240 9.60 5.84 24.74
N GLU A 241 10.20 5.76 25.94
CA GLU A 241 11.65 5.82 26.11
C GLU A 241 12.26 4.66 25.33
N GLY A 242 12.95 4.98 24.23
CA GLY A 242 13.62 4.01 23.37
C GLY A 242 12.72 2.84 22.97
N PRO A 243 11.83 2.98 21.97
CA PRO A 243 11.03 1.84 21.50
C PRO A 243 11.96 0.67 21.14
N GLU A 244 12.08 -0.30 22.03
CA GLU A 244 13.04 -1.39 21.90
C GLU A 244 12.62 -2.39 20.79
N GLY A 245 11.36 -2.29 20.35
CA GLY A 245 10.79 -3.11 19.28
C GLY A 245 10.60 -2.34 17.95
N TYR A 246 10.73 -3.09 16.86
CA TYR A 246 10.47 -2.60 15.50
C TYR A 246 9.04 -2.07 15.33
N LEU A 247 8.05 -2.80 15.85
CA LEU A 247 6.64 -2.41 15.80
C LEU A 247 6.40 -1.08 16.52
N GLU A 248 6.86 -0.97 17.77
CA GLU A 248 6.67 0.23 18.60
C GLU A 248 7.33 1.47 17.96
N THR A 249 8.48 1.28 17.31
CA THR A 249 9.15 2.34 16.53
C THR A 249 8.29 2.78 15.34
N MET A 250 7.75 1.83 14.58
CA MET A 250 6.86 2.11 13.44
C MET A 250 5.58 2.84 13.86
N LEU A 251 4.96 2.40 14.96
CA LEU A 251 3.76 3.02 15.51
C LEU A 251 4.03 4.46 15.97
N ARG A 252 5.18 4.69 16.63
CA ARG A 252 5.60 6.03 17.02
C ARG A 252 5.82 6.93 15.79
N ASN A 253 6.52 6.43 14.78
CA ASN A 253 6.80 7.20 13.57
C ASN A 253 5.54 7.52 12.75
N GLY A 254 4.55 6.61 12.74
CA GLY A 254 3.25 6.80 12.07
C GLY A 254 2.24 7.66 12.84
N HIS A 255 2.53 8.01 14.09
CA HIS A 255 1.62 8.79 14.93
C HIS A 255 1.79 10.30 14.71
N ASN A 256 0.67 10.99 14.52
CA ASN A 256 0.61 12.44 14.47
C ASN A 256 -0.32 12.97 15.57
N GLN A 257 0.21 13.77 16.49
CA GLN A 257 -0.54 14.27 17.66
C GLN A 257 -1.85 15.01 17.32
N LYS A 258 -1.97 15.58 16.12
CA LYS A 258 -3.15 16.35 15.70
C LYS A 258 -4.12 15.55 14.81
N ARG A 259 -3.69 14.39 14.30
CA ARG A 259 -4.41 13.68 13.21
C ARG A 259 -4.60 12.20 13.46
N SER A 260 -3.88 11.62 14.41
CA SER A 260 -4.08 10.25 14.85
C SER A 260 -5.17 10.18 15.92
N GLY A 261 -5.85 9.04 15.97
CA GLY A 261 -6.87 8.76 16.96
C GLY A 261 -6.31 8.62 18.37
N ASP A 262 -7.21 8.43 19.32
CA ASP A 262 -6.97 8.37 20.76
C ASP A 262 -6.42 7.03 21.26
N ILE A 263 -6.81 5.97 20.55
CA ILE A 263 -6.43 4.59 20.85
C ILE A 263 -6.07 3.94 19.52
N LEU A 264 -4.95 3.25 19.48
CA LEU A 264 -4.49 2.46 18.33
C LEU A 264 -4.52 0.98 18.72
N TYR A 265 -5.01 0.12 17.85
CA TYR A 265 -4.91 -1.33 18.00
C TYR A 265 -4.15 -1.95 16.83
N VAL A 266 -3.51 -3.08 17.10
CA VAL A 266 -2.73 -3.86 16.13
C VAL A 266 -3.37 -5.22 16.05
N PHE A 267 -3.73 -5.66 14.85
CA PHE A 267 -4.22 -7.03 14.67
C PHE A 267 -3.09 -8.05 14.81
N ASN A 268 -3.45 -9.30 15.05
CA ASN A 268 -2.52 -10.42 14.81
C ASN A 268 -2.02 -10.37 13.35
N PRO A 269 -0.83 -10.96 13.06
CA PRO A 269 -0.37 -11.09 11.68
C PRO A 269 -1.43 -11.74 10.77
N GLU A 270 -1.49 -11.30 9.50
CA GLU A 270 -2.38 -11.84 8.47
C GLU A 270 -3.88 -11.69 8.77
N VAL A 271 -4.24 -10.67 9.57
CA VAL A 271 -5.63 -10.31 9.86
C VAL A 271 -6.00 -9.00 9.20
N PHE A 272 -7.07 -9.01 8.40
CA PHE A 272 -7.61 -7.79 7.78
C PHE A 272 -8.93 -7.38 8.40
N LYS A 273 -9.36 -6.15 8.10
CA LYS A 273 -10.73 -5.72 8.30
C LYS A 273 -11.71 -6.59 7.49
N ASP A 274 -12.77 -7.08 8.12
CA ASP A 274 -13.84 -7.79 7.43
C ASP A 274 -14.71 -6.78 6.67
N THR A 275 -14.43 -6.63 5.38
CA THR A 275 -15.24 -5.82 4.46
C THR A 275 -15.59 -6.66 3.24
N SER A 276 -16.65 -6.27 2.51
CA SER A 276 -17.06 -6.99 1.30
C SER A 276 -15.96 -7.10 0.24
N TRP A 277 -15.00 -6.17 0.24
CA TRP A 277 -13.90 -6.11 -0.71
C TRP A 277 -12.71 -6.99 -0.28
N ASN A 278 -12.46 -7.14 1.03
CA ASN A 278 -11.29 -7.87 1.57
C ASN A 278 -11.57 -9.36 1.88
N ARG A 279 -12.76 -9.86 1.56
CA ARG A 279 -13.08 -11.30 1.67
C ARG A 279 -12.44 -12.13 0.55
N THR A 280 -12.07 -11.47 -0.53
CA THR A 280 -11.28 -11.94 -1.66
C THR A 280 -10.18 -10.93 -1.93
N GLY A 281 -9.13 -11.32 -2.65
CA GLY A 281 -7.96 -10.48 -2.88
C GLY A 281 -7.23 -10.13 -1.59
N THR A 282 -6.39 -9.10 -1.64
CA THR A 282 -5.57 -8.70 -0.48
C THR A 282 -5.79 -7.25 -0.08
N ASP A 283 -5.22 -6.84 1.04
CA ASP A 283 -5.13 -5.44 1.49
C ASP A 283 -3.78 -5.26 2.19
N HIS A 284 -3.45 -4.05 2.62
CA HIS A 284 -2.18 -3.71 3.27
C HIS A 284 -2.41 -2.67 4.38
N GLY A 285 -1.32 -2.25 5.03
CA GLY A 285 -1.32 -1.16 5.99
C GLY A 285 -0.99 -1.57 7.43
N THR A 286 -0.39 -2.73 7.62
CA THR A 286 0.17 -3.14 8.90
C THR A 286 1.66 -2.79 9.01
N ALA A 287 2.20 -2.84 10.22
CA ALA A 287 3.63 -2.66 10.47
C ALA A 287 4.44 -3.97 10.31
N PHE A 288 3.81 -5.05 9.86
CA PHE A 288 4.48 -6.34 9.69
C PHE A 288 5.33 -6.39 8.43
N ASN A 289 6.27 -7.33 8.38
CA ASN A 289 7.28 -7.38 7.33
C ASN A 289 6.70 -7.59 5.92
N TYR A 290 5.58 -8.31 5.80
CA TYR A 290 4.92 -8.55 4.51
C TYR A 290 4.29 -7.28 3.89
N ASP A 291 4.07 -6.23 4.69
CA ASP A 291 3.61 -4.92 4.22
C ASP A 291 4.75 -3.90 4.09
N THR A 292 5.80 -4.04 4.89
CA THR A 292 6.83 -3.00 5.06
C THR A 292 8.15 -3.31 4.33
N HIS A 293 8.35 -4.54 3.88
CA HIS A 293 9.52 -4.92 3.10
C HIS A 293 9.29 -4.66 1.61
N VAL A 294 9.88 -3.58 1.10
CA VAL A 294 9.73 -3.13 -0.29
C VAL A 294 11.07 -3.20 -1.04
N PRO A 295 11.07 -3.37 -2.37
CA PRO A 295 12.28 -3.26 -3.15
C PRO A 295 12.83 -1.83 -3.10
N LEU A 296 14.15 -1.70 -3.17
CA LEU A 296 14.82 -0.42 -3.39
C LEU A 296 15.96 -0.61 -4.38
N LEU A 297 15.75 -0.14 -5.61
CA LEU A 297 16.69 -0.25 -6.72
C LEU A 297 17.17 1.14 -7.12
N PHE A 298 18.47 1.30 -7.32
CA PHE A 298 19.05 2.49 -7.93
C PHE A 298 19.74 2.12 -9.25
N PHE A 299 19.65 2.99 -10.24
CA PHE A 299 20.22 2.77 -11.57
C PHE A 299 20.61 4.10 -12.24
N GLY A 300 21.62 4.07 -13.12
CA GLY A 300 21.99 5.21 -13.95
C GLY A 300 23.21 5.99 -13.45
N LYS A 301 23.24 7.30 -13.72
CA LYS A 301 24.37 8.20 -13.46
C LYS A 301 24.73 8.22 -11.97
N GLY A 302 26.03 8.03 -11.68
CA GLY A 302 26.55 8.11 -10.31
C GLY A 302 26.18 6.93 -9.40
N ILE A 303 25.58 5.87 -9.94
CA ILE A 303 25.17 4.69 -9.18
C ILE A 303 26.13 3.52 -9.44
N LYS A 304 26.61 2.91 -8.36
CA LYS A 304 27.45 1.72 -8.40
C LYS A 304 26.61 0.45 -8.54
N HIS A 305 27.06 -0.49 -9.38
CA HIS A 305 26.46 -1.81 -9.45
C HIS A 305 26.79 -2.65 -8.20
N GLY A 306 25.77 -3.25 -7.59
CA GLY A 306 25.91 -4.14 -6.45
C GLY A 306 24.57 -4.49 -5.81
N GLN A 307 24.65 -5.18 -4.68
CA GLN A 307 23.51 -5.47 -3.82
C GLN A 307 23.96 -5.45 -2.36
N THR A 308 23.01 -5.21 -1.45
CA THR A 308 23.25 -5.27 -0.01
C THR A 308 22.09 -5.97 0.67
N PHE A 309 22.38 -6.65 1.77
CA PHE A 309 21.38 -7.15 2.72
C PHE A 309 21.36 -6.32 4.01
N GLN A 310 22.13 -5.23 4.05
CA GLN A 310 22.03 -4.27 5.13
C GLN A 310 20.64 -3.66 5.13
N ARG A 311 20.06 -3.59 6.32
CA ARG A 311 18.75 -2.97 6.51
C ARG A 311 18.82 -1.49 6.17
N THR A 312 17.86 -1.05 5.35
CA THR A 312 17.63 0.35 5.00
C THR A 312 16.17 0.70 5.29
N GLU A 313 15.86 1.98 5.41
CA GLU A 313 14.51 2.47 5.63
C GLU A 313 14.06 3.33 4.44
N ILE A 314 12.75 3.37 4.14
CA ILE A 314 12.24 4.16 3.00
C ILE A 314 12.57 5.66 3.14
N THR A 315 12.75 6.13 4.37
CA THR A 315 13.16 7.50 4.69
C THR A 315 14.58 7.84 4.27
N ASP A 316 15.39 6.85 3.90
CA ASP A 316 16.77 7.03 3.43
C ASP A 316 16.85 7.44 1.95
N VAL A 317 15.78 7.22 1.17
CA VAL A 317 15.78 7.48 -0.28
C VAL A 317 15.98 8.97 -0.59
N ALA A 318 15.21 9.86 0.05
CA ALA A 318 15.28 11.29 -0.24
C ALA A 318 16.62 11.92 0.15
N PRO A 319 17.23 11.64 1.33
CA PRO A 319 18.59 12.03 1.64
C PRO A 319 19.63 11.47 0.65
N THR A 320 19.47 10.23 0.20
CA THR A 320 20.37 9.60 -0.79
C THR A 320 20.36 10.37 -2.12
N ILE A 321 19.17 10.68 -2.65
CA ILE A 321 19.05 11.48 -3.88
C ILE A 321 19.53 12.92 -3.66
N SER A 322 19.25 13.51 -2.50
CA SER A 322 19.72 14.88 -2.20
C SER A 322 21.25 14.96 -2.16
N ALA A 323 21.91 13.97 -1.57
CA ALA A 323 23.37 13.87 -1.56
C ALA A 323 23.94 13.65 -2.97
N LEU A 324 23.28 12.84 -3.80
CA LEU A 324 23.70 12.63 -5.19
C LEU A 324 23.60 13.91 -6.04
N LEU A 325 22.60 14.75 -5.77
CA LEU A 325 22.35 16.00 -6.49
C LEU A 325 23.08 17.22 -5.90
N ASP A 326 23.82 17.06 -4.80
CA ASP A 326 24.45 18.15 -4.05
C ASP A 326 23.45 19.25 -3.62
N ILE A 327 22.29 18.83 -3.12
CA ILE A 327 21.24 19.72 -2.58
C ILE A 327 20.96 19.46 -1.10
N SER A 328 20.37 20.46 -0.44
CA SER A 328 19.94 20.32 0.95
C SER A 328 18.87 19.23 1.10
N TYR A 329 18.92 18.51 2.22
CA TYR A 329 17.91 17.51 2.56
C TYR A 329 16.53 18.14 2.77
N PRO A 330 15.45 17.38 2.55
CA PRO A 330 14.12 17.82 2.95
C PRO A 330 14.07 18.24 4.42
N ASN A 331 13.33 19.30 4.72
CA ASN A 331 13.30 19.98 6.02
C ASN A 331 12.87 19.10 7.23
N GLY A 332 12.25 17.96 6.99
CA GLY A 332 11.84 16.98 8.01
C GLY A 332 12.44 15.59 7.78
N ALA A 333 13.51 15.47 7.00
CA ALA A 333 14.16 14.18 6.76
C ALA A 333 14.72 13.59 8.07
N ILE A 334 14.47 12.30 8.29
CA ILE A 334 14.97 11.53 9.44
C ILE A 334 15.89 10.38 9.02
N GLY A 335 15.94 10.07 7.72
CA GLY A 335 16.82 9.03 7.18
C GLY A 335 18.22 9.56 6.89
N ASN A 336 19.09 8.67 6.44
CA ASN A 336 20.49 8.97 6.12
C ASN A 336 20.81 8.58 4.66
N PRO A 337 21.76 9.26 4.00
CA PRO A 337 22.22 8.82 2.68
C PRO A 337 22.77 7.39 2.70
N LEU A 338 22.39 6.60 1.71
CA LEU A 338 22.91 5.25 1.48
C LEU A 338 24.22 5.32 0.69
N GLU A 339 25.31 5.70 1.35
CA GLU A 339 26.61 6.00 0.70
C GLU A 339 27.15 4.85 -0.16
N PHE A 340 26.83 3.59 0.18
CA PHE A 340 27.27 2.42 -0.58
C PHE A 340 26.67 2.36 -2.01
N VAL A 341 25.67 3.20 -2.31
CA VAL A 341 25.03 3.32 -3.64
C VAL A 341 25.86 4.16 -4.60
N PHE A 342 26.68 5.09 -4.11
CA PHE A 342 27.40 6.04 -4.96
C PHE A 342 28.62 5.41 -5.64
N GLN A 343 28.91 5.89 -6.86
CA GLN A 343 30.08 5.49 -7.66
C GLN A 343 31.38 6.12 -7.16
#